data_AF-A0A7J4LUJ5-F1
#
_entry.id   AF-A0A7J4LUJ5-F1
#
_cell.length_a   1.000
_cell.length_b   1.000
_cell.length_c   1.000
_cell.angle_alpha   90.00
_cell.angle_beta   90.00
_cell.angle_gamma   90.00
#
_symmetry.space_group_name_H-M   'P 1'
#
loop_
_entity.id
_entity.type
_entity.pdbx_description
1 polymer ?
#
loop_
_entity_poly.entity_id
_entity_poly.type
_entity_poly.pdbx_seq_one_letter_code
_entity_poly.pdbx_strand_id
1 'polypeptide(L)'
;MDHTKTRQYVKLALQRHQTAEEIIAKLVAVGHTEDTVRRITKEVLRERIEHLEQQKTRAPKSCPGDFEGVTLEVILSLLLRMGFGLIGAIGMGYLILQASKAI
;
A
#
# COMPACT_ATOMS: atom_id res chain seq x y z
N MET A 1 -15.24 11.26 31.05
CA MET A 1 -15.69 10.23 30.09
C MET A 1 -14.44 9.49 29.64
N ASP A 2 -14.36 8.18 29.81
CA ASP A 2 -13.18 7.40 29.43
C ASP A 2 -13.12 7.27 27.90
N HIS A 3 -12.12 7.91 27.27
CA HIS A 3 -11.96 7.95 25.80
C HIS A 3 -11.14 6.77 25.26
N THR A 4 -10.76 5.81 26.11
CA THR A 4 -9.94 4.65 25.72
C THR A 4 -10.63 3.81 24.64
N LYS A 5 -11.94 3.58 24.76
CA LYS A 5 -12.74 2.83 23.77
C LYS A 5 -12.80 3.54 22.42
N THR A 6 -12.98 4.86 22.41
CA THR A 6 -12.99 5.69 21.20
C THR A 6 -11.63 5.63 20.50
N ARG A 7 -10.53 5.72 21.26
CA ARG A 7 -9.16 5.62 20.72
C ARG A 7 -8.90 4.24 20.10
N GLN A 8 -9.32 3.16 20.74
CA GLN A 8 -9.20 1.80 20.19
C GLN A 8 -10.01 1.62 18.91
N TYR A 9 -11.25 2.12 18.88
CA TYR A 9 -12.08 2.09 17.67
C TYR A 9 -11.43 2.84 16.51
N VAL A 10 -10.94 4.06 16.75
CA VAL A 10 -10.22 4.87 15.74
C VAL A 10 -9.00 4.13 15.21
N LYS A 11 -8.20 3.50 16.09
CA LYS A 11 -7.05 2.68 15.68
C LYS A 11 -7.46 1.53 14.75
N LEU A 12 -8.51 0.79 15.13
CA LEU A 12 -9.01 -0.32 14.33
C LEU A 12 -9.59 0.14 12.99
N ALA A 13 -10.34 1.24 12.98
CA ALA A 13 -10.94 1.79 11.77
C ALA A 13 -9.87 2.26 10.77
N LEU A 14 -8.82 2.94 11.24
CA LEU A 14 -7.68 3.32 10.42
C LEU A 14 -6.89 2.11 9.89
N GLN A 15 -6.79 1.03 10.66
CA GLN A 15 -6.21 -0.24 10.18
C GLN A 15 -7.05 -0.88 9.06
N ARG A 16 -8.36 -0.67 9.05
CA ARG A 16 -9.29 -1.15 8.02
C ARG A 16 -9.42 -0.18 6.84
N HIS A 17 -8.50 0.77 6.71
CA HIS A 17 -8.46 1.76 5.64
C HIS A 17 -9.69 2.68 5.56
N GLN A 18 -10.42 2.86 6.66
CA GLN A 18 -11.48 3.86 6.71
C GLN A 18 -10.90 5.27 6.76
N THR A 19 -11.58 6.20 6.10
CA THR A 19 -11.21 7.61 6.09
C THR A 19 -11.53 8.25 7.43
N ALA A 20 -10.83 9.34 7.77
CA ALA A 20 -11.08 10.07 9.00
C ALA A 20 -12.52 10.61 9.08
N GLU A 21 -13.12 11.00 7.94
CA GLU A 21 -14.49 11.50 7.89
C GLU A 21 -15.52 10.42 8.19
N GLU A 22 -15.34 9.19 7.66
CA GLU A 22 -16.22 8.06 7.98
C GLU A 22 -16.14 7.68 9.46
N ILE A 23 -14.95 7.76 10.06
CA ILE A 23 -14.73 7.49 11.48
C ILE A 23 -15.44 8.54 12.34
N ILE A 24 -15.29 9.82 11.98
CA ILE A 24 -15.95 10.94 12.68
C ILE A 24 -17.48 10.78 12.57
N ALA A 25 -18.01 10.56 11.37
CA ALA A 25 -19.45 10.40 11.15
C ALA A 25 -20.05 9.27 11.99
N LYS A 26 -19.39 8.10 12.06
CA LYS A 26 -19.86 6.96 12.85
C LYS A 26 -19.85 7.24 14.35
N LEU A 27 -18.79 7.87 14.86
CA LEU A 27 -18.69 8.13 16.30
C LEU A 27 -19.62 9.26 16.74
N VAL A 28 -19.85 10.27 15.89
CA VAL A 28 -20.86 11.32 16.13
C VAL A 28 -22.26 10.72 16.14
N ALA A 29 -22.59 9.81 15.22
CA ALA A 29 -23.88 9.11 15.20
C ALA A 29 -24.12 8.27 16.48
N VAL A 30 -23.05 7.81 17.14
CA VAL A 30 -23.11 7.05 18.41
C VAL A 30 -23.16 7.97 19.64
N GLY A 31 -23.18 9.30 19.43
CA GLY A 31 -23.35 10.29 20.50
C GLY A 31 -22.04 10.86 21.06
N HIS A 32 -20.90 10.64 20.39
CA HIS A 32 -19.65 11.33 20.74
C HIS A 32 -19.59 12.73 20.15
N THR A 33 -18.98 13.67 20.88
CA THR A 33 -18.76 15.04 20.39
C THR A 33 -17.76 15.06 19.24
N GLU A 34 -18.11 15.73 18.14
CA GLU A 34 -17.28 15.80 16.94
C GLU A 34 -15.86 16.31 17.23
N ASP A 35 -15.74 17.39 18.02
CA ASP A 35 -14.44 17.95 18.42
C ASP A 35 -13.54 16.95 19.13
N THR A 36 -14.12 16.13 20.00
CA THR A 36 -13.40 15.09 20.74
C THR A 36 -12.93 13.99 19.80
N VAL A 37 -13.80 13.52 18.91
CA VAL A 37 -13.46 12.48 17.92
C VAL A 37 -12.39 12.98 16.95
N ARG A 38 -12.51 14.22 16.47
CA ARG A 38 -11.54 14.86 15.58
C ARG A 38 -10.17 14.98 16.25
N ARG A 39 -10.12 15.37 17.53
CA ARG A 39 -8.88 15.44 18.32
C ARG A 39 -8.23 14.06 18.45
N ILE A 40 -8.99 13.05 18.87
CA ILE A 40 -8.49 11.67 19.03
C ILE A 40 -8.01 11.11 17.68
N THR A 41 -8.75 11.35 16.61
CA THR A 41 -8.39 10.88 15.26
C THR A 41 -7.07 11.51 14.79
N LYS A 42 -6.87 12.81 15.02
CA LYS A 42 -5.60 13.48 14.72
C LYS A 42 -4.43 12.92 15.53
N GLU A 43 -4.62 12.68 16.83
CA GLU A 43 -3.56 12.08 17.67
C GLU A 43 -3.16 10.69 17.17
N VAL A 44 -4.14 9.83 16.89
CA VAL A 44 -3.87 8.48 16.40
C VAL A 44 -3.21 8.48 15.02
N LEU A 45 -3.61 9.39 14.12
CA LEU A 45 -2.94 9.54 12.83
C LEU A 45 -1.49 9.97 13.00
N ARG A 46 -1.21 10.92 13.91
CA ARG A 46 0.15 11.39 14.19
C ARG A 46 1.03 10.25 14.72
N GLU A 47 0.55 9.48 15.68
CA GLU A 47 1.25 8.28 16.18
C GLU A 47 1.58 7.31 15.04
N ARG A 48 0.61 7.09 14.13
CA ARG A 48 0.79 6.16 13.00
C ARG A 48 1.82 6.66 12.00
N ILE A 49 1.85 7.97 11.72
CA ILE A 49 2.86 8.59 10.85
C ILE A 49 4.24 8.47 11.49
N GLU A 50 4.37 8.79 12.78
CA GLU A 50 5.64 8.68 13.51
C GLU A 50 6.16 7.23 13.52
N HIS A 51 5.27 6.25 13.73
CA HIS A 51 5.61 4.83 13.61
C HIS A 51 6.05 4.43 12.20
N LEU A 52 5.42 4.96 11.15
CA LEU A 52 5.81 4.69 9.76
C LEU A 52 7.15 5.35 9.41
N GLU A 53 7.45 6.54 9.92
CA GLU A 53 8.75 7.21 9.75
C GLU A 53 9.86 6.45 10.49
N GLN A 54 9.59 5.95 11.69
CA GLN A 54 10.50 5.08 12.43
C GLN A 54 10.71 3.72 11.73
N GLN A 55 9.69 3.19 11.05
CA GLN A 55 9.86 1.98 10.23
C GLN A 55 10.63 2.26 8.94
N LYS A 56 10.42 3.41 8.30
CA LYS A 56 11.17 3.83 7.10
C LYS A 56 12.68 3.96 7.37
N THR A 57 13.05 4.36 8.59
CA THR A 57 14.46 4.45 9.03
C THR A 57 15.06 3.11 9.43
N ARG A 58 14.24 2.07 9.71
CA ARG A 58 14.68 0.72 10.09
C ARG A 58 14.51 -0.34 8.99
N ALA A 59 13.81 -0.02 7.91
CA ALA A 59 13.74 -0.90 6.76
C ALA A 59 15.15 -1.01 6.14
N PRO A 60 15.68 -2.22 5.92
CA PRO A 60 16.88 -2.37 5.09
C PRO A 60 16.58 -1.75 3.72
N LYS A 61 17.54 -0.99 3.18
CA LYS A 61 17.55 -0.54 1.78
C LYS A 61 17.56 -1.78 0.89
N SER A 62 16.39 -2.37 0.63
CA SER A 62 16.28 -3.55 -0.21
C SER A 62 14.96 -3.52 -0.97
N CYS A 63 14.81 -2.49 -1.78
CA CYS A 63 14.24 -2.61 -3.12
C CYS A 63 15.08 -1.68 -4.00
N PRO A 64 16.08 -2.17 -4.75
CA PRO A 64 16.49 -1.48 -5.95
C PRO A 64 15.34 -1.68 -6.93
N GLY A 65 14.35 -0.79 -6.86
CA GLY A 65 13.41 -0.57 -7.96
C GLY A 65 14.08 0.28 -9.02
N ASP A 66 15.27 -0.10 -9.46
CA ASP A 66 15.76 0.32 -10.77
C ASP A 66 15.01 -0.55 -11.77
N PHE A 67 13.98 0.03 -12.39
CA PHE A 67 13.43 -0.48 -13.65
C PHE A 67 14.42 -0.19 -14.79
N GLU A 68 15.70 -0.54 -14.61
CA GLU A 68 16.67 -0.68 -15.69
C GLU A 68 16.84 -2.17 -15.96
N GLY A 69 16.16 -2.64 -17.01
CA GLY A 69 16.33 -4.00 -17.49
C GLY A 69 15.20 -4.93 -17.07
N VAL A 70 14.06 -4.79 -17.77
CA VAL A 70 13.24 -5.97 -18.04
C VAL A 70 14.10 -6.92 -18.87
N THR A 71 14.81 -7.82 -18.20
CA THR A 71 15.64 -8.83 -18.87
C THR A 71 14.75 -9.88 -19.52
N LEU A 72 15.25 -10.50 -20.60
CA LEU A 72 14.55 -11.54 -21.35
C LEU A 72 14.00 -12.64 -20.43
N GLU A 73 14.70 -12.96 -19.34
CA GLU A 73 14.30 -13.97 -18.37
C GLU A 73 13.02 -13.62 -17.59
N VAL A 74 12.81 -12.35 -17.27
CA VAL A 74 11.58 -11.89 -16.61
C VAL A 74 10.39 -12.02 -17.57
N ILE A 75 10.58 -11.65 -18.83
CA ILE A 75 9.52 -11.79 -19.85
C ILE A 75 9.23 -13.26 -20.11
N LEU A 76 10.27 -14.09 -20.24
CA LEU A 76 10.12 -15.52 -20.49
C LEU A 76 9.41 -16.24 -19.35
N SER A 77 9.79 -15.93 -18.11
CA SER A 77 9.17 -16.52 -16.92
C SER A 77 7.71 -16.11 -16.75
N LEU A 78 7.35 -14.86 -17.09
CA LEU A 78 5.96 -14.42 -17.11
C LEU A 78 5.14 -15.16 -18.17
N LEU A 79 5.67 -15.31 -19.38
CA LEU A 79 4.99 -15.97 -20.49
C LEU A 79 4.77 -17.46 -20.22
N LEU A 80 5.79 -18.15 -19.69
CA LEU A 80 5.66 -19.54 -19.25
C LEU A 80 4.60 -19.70 -18.14
N ARG A 81 4.53 -18.75 -17.20
CA ARG A 81 3.53 -18.77 -16.11
C ARG A 81 2.12 -18.51 -16.59
N MET A 82 1.96 -17.78 -17.70
CA MET A 82 0.68 -17.54 -18.39
C MET A 82 0.28 -18.71 -19.31
N GLY A 83 1.07 -19.78 -19.37
CA GLY A 83 0.76 -20.99 -20.14
C GLY A 83 1.26 -20.97 -21.59
N PHE A 84 2.11 -20.01 -21.97
CA PHE A 84 2.80 -20.08 -23.26
C PHE A 84 3.82 -21.21 -23.21
N GLY A 85 3.82 -22.09 -24.22
CA GLY A 85 4.89 -23.08 -24.39
C GLY A 85 6.24 -22.39 -24.59
N LEU A 86 7.34 -23.08 -24.26
CA LEU A 86 8.71 -22.53 -24.31
C LEU A 86 9.03 -21.82 -25.64
N ILE A 87 8.64 -22.42 -26.77
CA ILE A 87 8.84 -21.84 -28.11
C ILE A 87 8.04 -20.53 -28.29
N GLY A 88 6.79 -20.50 -27.81
CA GLY A 88 5.94 -19.31 -27.85
C GLY A 88 6.43 -18.20 -26.91
N ALA A 89 6.96 -18.56 -25.75
CA ALA A 89 7.54 -17.61 -24.80
C ALA A 89 8.80 -16.94 -25.36
N ILE A 90 9.66 -17.70 -26.06
CA ILE A 90 10.88 -17.16 -26.70
C ILE A 90 10.50 -16.21 -27.85
N GLY A 91 9.55 -16.59 -28.70
CA GLY A 91 9.09 -15.76 -29.82
C GLY A 91 8.47 -14.44 -29.34
N MET A 92 7.56 -14.49 -28.37
CA MET A 92 6.91 -13.30 -27.81
C MET A 92 7.89 -12.44 -27.01
N GLY A 93 8.80 -13.06 -26.26
CA GLY A 93 9.85 -12.34 -25.54
C GLY A 93 10.75 -11.52 -26.47
N TYR A 94 11.10 -12.07 -27.64
CA TYR A 94 11.92 -11.37 -28.62
C TYR A 94 11.19 -10.19 -29.28
N LEU A 95 9.90 -10.32 -29.56
CA LEU A 95 9.07 -9.23 -30.12
C LEU A 95 8.94 -8.06 -29.13
N ILE A 96 8.73 -8.35 -27.85
CA ILE A 96 8.64 -7.32 -26.80
C ILE A 96 9.97 -6.57 -26.67
N LEU A 97 11.09 -7.28 -26.72
CA LEU A 97 12.44 -6.69 -26.69
C LEU A 97 12.81 -5.87 -27.93
N GLN A 98 12.29 -6.23 -29.11
CA GLN A 98 12.43 -5.40 -30.31
C GLN A 98 11.58 -4.13 -30.21
N ALA A 99 10.33 -4.23 -29.76
CA ALA A 99 9.46 -3.07 -29.59
C ALA A 99 10.03 -2.07 -28.58
N SER A 100 10.69 -2.54 -27.51
CA SER A 100 11.34 -1.67 -26.53
C SER A 100 12.62 -0.98 -27.03
N LYS A 101 13.21 -1.43 -28.15
CA LYS A 101 14.37 -0.78 -28.79
C LYS A 101 13.98 0.20 -29.89
N ALA A 102 12.70 0.22 -30.30
CA ALA A 102 12.18 1.07 -31.37
C ALA A 102 11.51 2.36 -30.87
N ILE A 103 11.54 2.60 -29.56
CA ILE A 103 11.10 3.82 -28.86
C ILE A 103 12.36 4.54 -28.38
#